data_AF-A0AAW0X2H8-F1
#
_entry.id   AF-A0AAW0X2H8-F1
#
_cell.length_a   1.000
_cell.length_b   1.000
_cell.length_c   1.000
_cell.angle_alpha   90.00
_cell.angle_beta   90.00
_cell.angle_gamma   90.00
#
_symmetry.space_group_name_H-M   'P 1'
#
loop_
_entity.id
_entity.type
_entity.pdbx_description
1 polymer ?
#
loop_
_entity_poly.entity_id
_entity_poly.type
_entity_poly.pdbx_seq_one_letter_code
_entity_poly.pdbx_strand_id
1 'polypeptide(L)'
;YTCVASNPEGDGQSNAVALHIDYAPVCEWEGAREVLAVVGEKVEMECRVRASPPQVSYTWESLIVSNSMNQVRTSLQHHDTGLTSSGWMKADNVSSGAQRAECQ
;
A
#
# COMPACT_ATOMS: atom_id res chain seq x y z
N TYR A 1 27.35 -7.26 -2.84
CA TYR A 1 27.78 -8.63 -2.52
C TYR A 1 29.20 -8.83 -3.00
N THR A 2 30.04 -9.47 -2.18
CA THR A 2 31.44 -9.79 -2.48
C THR A 2 31.75 -11.18 -1.93
N CYS A 3 32.64 -11.91 -2.58
CA CYS A 3 33.21 -13.15 -2.07
C CYS A 3 34.62 -12.88 -1.51
N VAL A 4 35.00 -13.58 -0.45
CA VAL A 4 36.37 -13.60 0.07
C VAL A 4 36.88 -15.03 0.02
N ALA A 5 38.03 -15.22 -0.62
CA ALA A 5 38.75 -16.48 -0.64
C ALA A 5 40.04 -16.33 0.17
N SER A 6 40.24 -17.21 1.14
CA SER A 6 41.40 -17.20 2.04
C SER A 6 42.31 -18.38 1.74
N ASN A 7 43.61 -18.12 1.64
CA ASN A 7 44.66 -19.12 1.62
C ASN A 7 45.78 -18.73 2.60
N PRO A 8 46.80 -19.57 2.83
CA PRO A 8 47.90 -19.25 3.75
C PRO A 8 48.72 -18.00 3.37
N GLU A 9 48.67 -17.59 2.09
CA GLU A 9 49.34 -16.38 1.59
C GLU A 9 48.50 -15.11 1.82
N GLY A 10 47.21 -15.26 2.14
CA GLY A 10 46.31 -14.16 2.49
C GLY A 10 44.89 -14.29 1.92
N ASP A 11 44.19 -13.16 1.93
CA ASP A 11 42.80 -13.07 1.50
C ASP A 11 42.68 -12.33 0.16
N GLY A 12 41.95 -12.92 -0.77
CA GLY A 12 41.51 -12.29 -2.02
C GLY A 12 40.03 -11.94 -1.96
N GLN A 13 39.67 -10.68 -2.22
CA GLN A 13 38.28 -10.25 -2.33
C GLN A 13 37.88 -10.08 -3.79
N SER A 14 36.68 -10.56 -4.15
CA SER A 14 36.13 -10.35 -5.49
C SER A 14 35.74 -8.89 -5.72
N ASN A 15 35.47 -8.53 -6.98
CA ASN A 15 34.76 -7.30 -7.28
C ASN A 15 33.38 -7.27 -6.59
N ALA A 16 32.91 -6.06 -6.27
CA ALA A 16 31.59 -5.85 -5.69
C ALA A 16 30.50 -5.98 -6.78
N VAL A 17 29.45 -6.72 -6.44
CA VAL A 17 28.22 -6.82 -7.25
C VAL A 17 27.09 -6.09 -6.53
N ALA A 18 26.42 -5.17 -7.23
CA ALA A 18 25.20 -4.55 -6.73
C ALA A 18 24.04 -5.54 -6.83
N LEU A 19 23.36 -5.79 -5.71
CA LEU A 19 22.17 -6.63 -5.70
C LEU A 19 20.94 -5.73 -5.73
N HIS A 20 20.08 -5.96 -6.70
CA HIS A 20 18.72 -5.44 -6.71
C HIS A 20 17.82 -6.53 -6.15
N ILE A 21 17.07 -6.21 -5.09
CA ILE A 21 16.20 -7.16 -4.41
C ILE A 21 14.76 -6.75 -4.71
N ASP A 22 14.07 -7.60 -5.46
CA ASP A 22 12.65 -7.46 -5.73
C ASP A 22 11.83 -7.92 -4.52
N TYR A 23 10.72 -7.23 -4.28
CA TYR A 23 9.83 -7.49 -3.17
C TYR A 23 8.39 -7.12 -3.52
N ALA A 24 7.46 -7.87 -2.93
CA ALA A 24 6.02 -7.68 -3.13
C ALA A 24 5.58 -6.27 -2.66
N PRO A 25 4.55 -5.67 -3.28
CA PRO A 25 4.05 -4.38 -2.88
C PRO A 25 3.62 -4.32 -1.41
N VAL A 26 4.10 -3.32 -0.69
CA VAL A 26 3.75 -3.05 0.71
C VAL A 26 3.15 -1.65 0.81
N CYS A 27 1.96 -1.56 1.39
CA CYS A 27 1.30 -0.29 1.68
C CYS A 27 2.10 0.49 2.76
N GLU A 28 2.44 1.76 2.51
CA GLU A 28 3.26 2.58 3.43
C GLU A 28 2.56 2.87 4.77
N TRP A 29 1.24 2.78 4.80
CA TRP A 29 0.43 3.07 5.97
C TRP A 29 -0.21 1.77 6.46
N GLU A 30 0.04 1.42 7.71
CA GLU A 30 -0.65 0.31 8.39
C GLU A 30 -1.89 0.85 9.11
N GLY A 31 -3.08 0.45 8.67
CA GLY A 31 -4.35 0.73 9.34
C GLY A 31 -5.35 1.55 8.53
N ALA A 32 -6.55 1.71 9.08
CA ALA A 32 -7.57 2.56 8.50
C ALA A 32 -7.24 4.03 8.79
N ARG A 33 -7.28 4.88 7.76
CA ARG A 33 -7.22 6.34 7.95
C ARG A 33 -8.62 6.86 8.20
N GLU A 34 -8.88 7.34 9.41
CA GLU A 34 -10.11 8.05 9.73
C GLU A 34 -10.01 9.49 9.20
N VAL A 35 -11.01 9.92 8.43
CA VAL A 35 -11.11 11.29 7.93
C VAL A 35 -12.47 11.85 8.34
N LEU A 36 -12.46 13.04 8.94
CA LEU A 36 -13.67 13.80 9.22
C LEU A 36 -14.06 14.59 7.98
N ALA A 37 -15.31 14.47 7.56
CA ALA A 37 -15.84 15.12 6.38
C ALA A 37 -17.30 15.53 6.58
N VAL A 38 -17.74 16.54 5.83
CA VAL A 38 -19.13 16.97 5.87
C VAL A 38 -19.99 15.97 5.08
N VAL A 39 -21.17 15.62 5.59
CA VAL A 39 -22.12 14.76 4.87
C VAL A 39 -22.36 15.29 3.47
N GLY A 40 -22.14 14.46 2.46
CA GLY A 40 -22.25 14.80 1.05
C GLY A 40 -20.94 15.22 0.38
N GLU A 41 -19.89 15.47 1.14
CA GLU A 41 -18.56 15.83 0.65
C GLU A 41 -17.83 14.61 0.06
N LYS A 42 -17.03 14.87 -0.98
CA LYS A 42 -16.10 13.88 -1.53
C LYS A 42 -14.75 14.02 -0.84
N VAL A 43 -14.31 12.95 -0.21
CA VAL A 43 -13.01 12.86 0.45
C VAL A 43 -12.08 12.08 -0.46
N GLU A 44 -10.93 12.67 -0.77
CA GLU A 44 -9.85 12.01 -1.49
C GLU A 44 -8.92 11.30 -0.49
N MET A 45 -8.56 10.05 -0.80
CA MET A 45 -7.65 9.23 0.00
C MET A 45 -6.49 8.77 -0.87
N GLU A 46 -5.28 9.08 -0.43
CA GLU A 46 -4.05 8.66 -1.09
C GLU A 46 -3.56 7.33 -0.50
N CYS A 47 -3.30 6.34 -1.37
CA CYS A 47 -2.54 5.14 -1.00
C CYS A 47 -1.14 5.24 -1.60
N ARG A 48 -0.12 5.06 -0.75
CA ARG A 48 1.28 4.94 -1.17
C ARG A 48 1.74 3.51 -0.97
N VAL A 49 2.36 2.95 -2.01
CA VAL A 49 2.83 1.57 -2.06
C VAL A 49 4.32 1.56 -2.38
N ARG A 50 5.08 0.72 -1.68
CA ARG A 50 6.48 0.44 -2.00
C ARG A 50 6.57 -0.93 -2.67
N ALA A 51 7.20 -0.99 -3.84
CA ALA A 51 7.39 -2.23 -4.58
C ALA A 51 8.65 -2.19 -5.43
N SER A 52 9.21 -3.38 -5.69
CA SER A 52 10.27 -3.58 -6.67
C SER A 52 9.98 -4.86 -7.45
N PRO A 53 9.71 -4.80 -8.77
CA PRO A 53 9.68 -3.61 -9.63
C PRO A 53 8.48 -2.69 -9.35
N PRO A 54 8.50 -1.40 -9.77
CA PRO A 54 7.50 -0.39 -9.39
C PRO A 54 6.13 -0.54 -10.08
N GLN A 55 5.98 -1.56 -10.93
CA GLN A 55 4.79 -1.82 -11.71
C GLN A 55 3.92 -2.80 -10.94
N VAL A 56 2.98 -2.24 -10.18
CA VAL A 56 2.07 -2.95 -9.29
C VAL A 56 0.65 -2.52 -9.54
N SER A 57 -0.28 -3.44 -9.27
CA SER A 57 -1.72 -3.24 -9.33
C SER A 57 -2.31 -3.46 -7.95
N TYR A 58 -3.26 -2.63 -7.53
CA TYR A 58 -3.96 -2.77 -6.25
C TYR A 58 -5.46 -2.49 -6.43
N THR A 59 -6.24 -2.90 -5.43
CA THR A 59 -7.70 -2.72 -5.40
C THR A 59 -8.09 -1.94 -4.14
N TRP A 60 -9.02 -1.00 -4.29
CA TRP A 60 -9.54 -0.24 -3.16
C TRP A 60 -10.76 -0.91 -2.52
N GLU A 61 -10.78 -0.94 -1.19
CA GLU A 61 -11.95 -1.36 -0.42
C GLU A 61 -12.39 -0.24 0.52
N SER A 62 -13.67 0.11 0.46
CA SER A 62 -14.28 1.06 1.39
C SER A 62 -15.11 0.31 2.43
N LEU A 63 -14.83 0.55 3.72
CA LEU A 63 -15.63 0.03 4.81
C LEU A 63 -16.58 1.13 5.27
N ILE A 64 -17.87 0.95 4.98
CA ILE A 64 -18.93 1.81 5.52
C ILE A 64 -19.41 1.14 6.81
N VAL A 65 -19.05 1.71 7.95
CA VAL A 65 -19.59 1.29 9.25
C VAL A 65 -20.91 2.02 9.44
N SER A 66 -22.02 1.28 9.51
CA SER A 66 -23.30 1.86 9.89
C SER A 66 -23.59 1.65 11.37
N ASN A 67 -24.40 2.52 11.98
CA ASN A 67 -24.88 2.35 13.37
C ASN A 67 -25.73 1.07 13.57
N SER A 68 -26.13 0.42 12.47
CA SER A 68 -26.59 -0.97 12.52
C SER A 68 -25.37 -1.88 12.38
N MET A 69 -25.20 -2.89 13.24
CA MET A 69 -24.03 -3.78 13.30
C MET A 69 -23.71 -4.58 12.00
N ASN A 70 -24.30 -4.22 10.86
CA ASN A 70 -24.00 -4.72 9.55
C ASN A 70 -22.85 -3.87 8.95
N GLN A 71 -21.63 -4.39 9.01
CA GLN A 71 -20.50 -3.82 8.27
C GLN A 71 -20.72 -4.06 6.77
N VAL A 72 -21.20 -3.05 6.05
CA VAL A 72 -21.35 -3.16 4.60
C VAL A 72 -20.01 -2.81 3.97
N ARG A 73 -19.27 -3.86 3.57
CA ARG A 73 -18.05 -3.71 2.77
C ARG A 73 -18.45 -3.38 1.34
N THR A 74 -18.10 -2.18 0.87
CA THR A 74 -18.29 -1.82 -0.54
C THR A 74 -16.92 -1.81 -1.22
N SER A 75 -16.70 -2.76 -2.12
CA SER A 75 -15.49 -2.78 -2.96
C SER A 75 -15.64 -1.69 -4.01
N LEU A 76 -14.86 -0.62 -3.87
CA LEU A 76 -14.68 0.36 -4.94
C LEU A 76 -13.52 -0.15 -5.78
N GLN A 77 -13.82 -0.91 -6.84
CA GLN A 77 -12.78 -1.40 -7.73
C GLN A 77 -12.17 -0.23 -8.51
N HIS A 78 -11.14 0.38 -7.94
CA HIS A 78 -10.29 1.33 -8.64
C HIS A 78 -8.95 0.65 -8.91
N HIS A 79 -8.59 0.60 -10.19
CA HIS A 79 -7.38 -0.05 -10.67
C HIS A 79 -6.41 1.05 -11.10
N ASP A 80 -5.38 1.25 -10.30
CA ASP A 80 -4.31 2.20 -10.62
C ASP A 80 -2.98 1.45 -10.78
N THR A 81 -2.07 2.09 -11.51
CA THR A 81 -0.72 1.58 -11.76
C THR A 81 0.31 2.51 -11.13
N GLY A 82 1.34 1.95 -10.49
CA GLY A 82 2.45 2.70 -9.91
C GLY A 82 2.43 2.74 -8.39
N LEU A 83 3.32 3.54 -7.80
CA LEU A 83 3.58 3.58 -6.35
C LEU A 83 2.62 4.48 -5.57
N THR A 84 1.71 5.17 -6.24
CA THR A 84 0.75 6.10 -5.63
C THR A 84 -0.60 6.03 -6.34
N SER A 85 -1.66 5.98 -5.54
CA SER A 85 -3.06 5.99 -5.95
C SER A 85 -3.84 7.05 -5.21
N SER A 86 -4.90 7.55 -5.84
CA SER A 86 -5.91 8.36 -5.16
C SER A 86 -7.31 7.78 -5.41
N GLY A 87 -7.98 7.32 -4.35
CA GLY A 87 -9.40 6.95 -4.37
C GLY A 87 -10.28 8.06 -3.78
N TRP A 88 -11.59 8.00 -3.98
CA TRP A 88 -12.54 8.90 -3.32
C TRP A 88 -13.70 8.18 -2.66
N MET A 89 -14.22 8.75 -1.57
CA MET A 89 -15.48 8.35 -0.96
C MET A 89 -16.41 9.55 -0.75
N LYS A 90 -17.72 9.30 -0.72
CA LYS A 90 -18.71 10.31 -0.33
C LYS A 90 -19.12 10.07 1.12
N ALA A 91 -18.93 11.06 1.98
CA ALA A 91 -19.36 10.97 3.37
C ALA A 91 -20.90 10.94 3.45
N ASP A 92 -21.47 10.04 4.26
CA ASP A 92 -22.91 9.96 4.53
C ASP A 92 -23.20 10.20 6.02
N ASN A 93 -24.47 10.33 6.43
CA ASN A 93 -24.82 10.65 7.83
C ASN A 93 -24.56 9.49 8.83
N VAL A 94 -24.15 8.34 8.31
CA VAL A 94 -24.08 7.07 9.03
C VAL A 94 -22.64 6.55 9.15
N SER A 95 -21.68 7.09 8.38
CA SER A 95 -20.33 6.54 8.23
C SER A 95 -19.28 7.33 9.00
N SER A 96 -18.79 6.75 10.10
CA SER A 96 -17.35 6.80 10.35
C SER A 96 -16.70 5.97 9.23
N GLY A 97 -16.30 6.64 8.15
CA GLY A 97 -15.73 5.99 6.98
C GLY A 97 -14.30 5.53 7.26
N ALA A 98 -14.08 4.22 7.32
CA ALA A 98 -12.74 3.65 7.40
C ALA A 98 -12.39 3.10 6.01
N GLN A 99 -11.35 3.63 5.36
CA GLN A 99 -10.84 3.04 4.12
C GLN A 99 -9.56 2.27 4.38
N ARG A 100 -9.46 1.12 3.72
CA ARG A 100 -8.27 0.28 3.72
C ARG A 100 -7.93 0.00 2.25
N ALA A 101 -6.75 0.43 1.84
CA ALA A 101 -6.16 -0.11 0.63
C ALA A 101 -5.58 -1.49 0.96
N GLU A 102 -6.00 -2.52 0.23
CA GLU A 102 -5.37 -3.84 0.32
C GLU A 102 -4.41 -3.99 -0.86
N CYS A 103 -3.11 -3.92 -0.55
CA CYS A 103 -2.05 -4.30 -1.47
C CYS A 103 -2.09 -5.84 -1.64
N GLN A 104 -2.33 -6.35 -2.85
CA GLN A 104 -2.24 -7.79 -3.17
C GLN A 104 -0.82 -8.22 -3.47
#